data_AF-A0A8S3JB55-F1
#
_entry.id   AF-A0A8S3JB55-F1
#
_cell.length_a   1.000
_cell.length_b   1.000
_cell.length_c   1.000
_cell.angle_alpha   90.00
_cell.angle_beta   90.00
_cell.angle_gamma   90.00
#
_symmetry.space_group_name_H-M   'P 1'
#
loop_
_entity.id
_entity.type
_entity.pdbx_description
1 polymer ?
#
loop_
_entity_poly.entity_id
_entity_poly.type
_entity_poly.pdbx_seq_one_letter_code
_entity_poly.pdbx_strand_id
1 'polypeptide(L)'
;MLQILLKAIVDRLQRSLDDDIYIPLYPKEIIAIGSSRISSNNSTVIATEFFFRQYWTCVKLLSNITSWSQILSLKTILDLSIDGLLNRYILIALKNMDLTSNEMITRCLLLAKCFPIKQWLDNNNTILNDQLKDATLPALENFCLFLKQLAQEYSTQFFSANEKDKKMYKENIRQIRTIFVHLHALDHALELTNEYEIK
;
A
#
# COMPACT_ATOMS: atom_id res chain seq x y z
N MET A 1 28.46 11.96 18.52
CA MET A 1 27.58 11.05 19.29
C MET A 1 26.21 10.88 18.62
N LEU A 2 25.45 11.96 18.35
CA LEU A 2 24.14 11.87 17.68
C LEU A 2 24.18 11.25 16.28
N GLN A 3 25.12 11.64 15.41
CA GLN A 3 25.24 11.07 14.06
C GLN A 3 25.54 9.57 14.08
N ILE A 4 26.29 9.09 15.07
CA ILE A 4 26.59 7.66 15.25
C ILE A 4 25.31 6.92 15.63
N LEU A 5 24.50 7.49 16.52
CA LEU A 5 23.20 6.93 16.90
C LEU A 5 22.24 6.87 15.70
N LEU A 6 22.10 7.95 14.94
CA LEU A 6 21.23 7.99 13.76
C LEU A 6 21.67 6.96 12.71
N LYS A 7 22.97 6.84 12.47
CA LYS A 7 23.51 5.81 11.59
C LYS A 7 23.20 4.41 12.11
N ALA A 8 23.40 4.14 13.39
CA ALA A 8 23.10 2.84 13.98
C ALA A 8 21.60 2.48 13.88
N ILE A 9 20.71 3.47 13.97
CA ILE A 9 19.25 3.29 13.76
C ILE A 9 18.99 2.90 12.30
N VAL A 10 19.55 3.63 11.33
CA VAL A 10 19.40 3.31 9.90
C VAL A 10 19.94 1.91 9.60
N ASP A 11 21.13 1.58 10.10
CA ASP A 11 21.75 0.26 9.93
C ASP A 11 20.92 -0.86 10.59
N ARG A 12 20.18 -0.56 11.66
CA ARG A 12 19.26 -1.52 12.29
C ARG A 12 17.98 -1.71 11.46
N LEU A 13 17.40 -0.62 10.94
CA LEU A 13 16.22 -0.69 10.07
C LEU A 13 16.53 -1.45 8.77
N GLN A 14 17.70 -1.19 8.17
CA GLN A 14 18.17 -1.89 6.98
C GLN A 14 18.34 -3.39 7.24
N ARG A 15 19.01 -3.77 8.34
CA ARG A 15 19.11 -5.19 8.73
C ARG A 15 17.76 -5.85 8.93
N SER A 16 16.78 -5.15 9.49
CA SER A 16 15.44 -5.73 9.62
C SER A 16 14.75 -5.94 8.27
N LEU A 17 15.02 -5.12 7.25
CA LEU A 17 14.56 -5.37 5.87
C LEU A 17 15.28 -6.55 5.22
N ASP A 18 16.58 -6.72 5.49
CA ASP A 18 17.41 -7.73 4.83
C ASP A 18 17.28 -9.11 5.50
N ASP A 19 17.23 -9.16 6.83
CA ASP A 19 17.30 -10.39 7.61
C ASP A 19 15.93 -10.87 8.12
N ASP A 20 15.02 -9.93 8.46
CA ASP A 20 13.77 -10.26 9.17
C ASP A 20 12.53 -10.31 8.24
N ILE A 21 12.59 -9.71 7.04
CA ILE A 21 11.46 -9.68 6.11
C ILE A 21 11.48 -10.87 5.16
N TYR A 22 10.42 -11.68 5.23
CA TYR A 22 10.19 -12.78 4.32
C TYR A 22 8.70 -12.93 4.03
N ILE A 23 8.29 -12.66 2.78
CA ILE A 23 6.95 -13.01 2.30
C ILE A 23 7.09 -14.16 1.29
N PRO A 24 6.64 -15.38 1.62
CA PRO A 24 6.67 -16.48 0.66
C PRO A 24 5.71 -16.21 -0.49
N LEU A 25 6.19 -16.36 -1.73
CA LEU A 25 5.36 -16.28 -2.93
C LEU A 25 4.74 -17.64 -3.22
N TYR A 26 3.64 -17.94 -2.53
CA TYR A 26 2.85 -19.12 -2.85
C TYR A 26 2.07 -18.91 -4.16
N PRO A 27 1.84 -19.98 -4.96
CA PRO A 27 0.89 -19.96 -6.06
C PRO A 27 -0.47 -19.42 -5.58
N LYS A 28 -1.13 -18.60 -6.40
CA LYS A 28 -2.40 -17.95 -6.03
C LYS A 28 -3.46 -18.98 -5.66
N GLU A 29 -3.43 -20.14 -6.30
CA GLU A 29 -4.33 -21.26 -6.05
C GLU A 29 -4.19 -21.77 -4.62
N ILE A 30 -2.96 -21.85 -4.08
CA ILE A 30 -2.72 -22.30 -2.70
C ILE A 30 -3.29 -21.27 -1.72
N ILE A 31 -3.07 -19.98 -1.98
CA ILE A 31 -3.58 -18.90 -1.13
C ILE A 31 -5.11 -18.86 -1.17
N ALA A 32 -5.71 -18.96 -2.35
CA ALA A 32 -7.16 -18.99 -2.56
C ALA A 32 -7.80 -20.20 -1.88
N ILE A 33 -7.25 -21.41 -2.08
CA ILE A 33 -7.73 -22.63 -1.41
C ILE A 33 -7.61 -22.47 0.11
N GLY A 34 -6.45 -22.07 0.63
CA GLY A 34 -6.24 -21.89 2.07
C GLY A 34 -7.12 -20.81 2.70
N SER A 35 -7.54 -19.80 1.92
CA SER A 35 -8.47 -18.74 2.36
C SER A 35 -9.94 -19.18 2.30
N SER A 36 -10.25 -20.28 1.60
CA SER A 36 -11.60 -20.82 1.53
C SER A 36 -12.01 -21.48 2.84
N ARG A 37 -13.22 -21.15 3.31
CA ARG A 37 -13.83 -21.70 4.54
C ARG A 37 -14.06 -23.22 4.52
N ILE A 38 -13.80 -23.86 3.39
CA ILE A 38 -14.02 -25.30 3.16
C ILE A 38 -12.68 -26.06 3.05
N SER A 39 -11.53 -25.38 3.14
CA SER A 39 -10.24 -26.06 3.04
C SER A 39 -10.06 -27.10 4.14
N SER A 40 -10.03 -28.37 3.76
CA SER A 40 -9.70 -29.50 4.65
C SER A 40 -8.21 -29.80 4.68
N ASN A 41 -7.40 -29.12 3.87
CA ASN A 41 -5.96 -29.30 3.82
C ASN A 41 -5.27 -28.34 4.79
N ASN A 42 -4.89 -28.86 5.96
CA ASN A 42 -4.20 -28.07 6.99
C ASN A 42 -2.94 -27.36 6.48
N SER A 43 -2.23 -27.91 5.48
CA SER A 43 -0.99 -27.31 4.98
C SER A 43 -1.22 -26.02 4.20
N THR A 44 -2.30 -25.96 3.39
CA THR A 44 -2.63 -24.74 2.63
C THR A 44 -3.14 -23.64 3.54
N VAL A 45 -3.93 -23.99 4.57
CA VAL A 45 -4.40 -23.05 5.60
C VAL A 45 -3.22 -22.43 6.36
N ILE A 46 -2.28 -23.27 6.84
CA ILE A 46 -1.08 -22.80 7.56
C ILE A 46 -0.22 -21.90 6.67
N ALA A 47 -0.03 -22.25 5.39
CA ALA A 47 0.72 -21.44 4.44
C ALA A 47 0.08 -20.06 4.25
N THR A 48 -1.23 -20.01 4.05
CA THR A 48 -2.01 -18.78 3.92
C THR A 48 -1.95 -17.92 5.19
N GLU A 49 -2.12 -18.51 6.38
CA GLU A 49 -1.99 -17.79 7.64
C GLU A 49 -0.59 -17.19 7.82
N PHE A 50 0.44 -17.97 7.54
CA PHE A 50 1.82 -17.50 7.64
C PHE A 50 2.05 -16.32 6.68
N PHE A 51 1.59 -16.44 5.43
CA PHE A 51 1.65 -15.35 4.46
C PHE A 51 0.98 -14.07 4.98
N PHE A 52 -0.24 -14.16 5.54
CA PHE A 52 -0.92 -13.00 6.09
C PHE A 52 -0.20 -12.41 7.31
N ARG A 53 0.39 -13.25 8.17
CA ARG A 53 1.23 -12.76 9.30
C ARG A 53 2.42 -11.97 8.77
N GLN A 54 3.13 -12.49 7.77
CA GLN A 54 4.29 -11.82 7.18
C GLN A 54 3.92 -10.50 6.49
N TYR A 55 2.80 -10.47 5.77
CA TYR A 55 2.24 -9.24 5.23
C TYR A 55 2.02 -8.19 6.33
N TRP A 56 1.35 -8.56 7.42
CA TRP A 56 1.08 -7.62 8.51
C TRP A 56 2.35 -7.18 9.24
N THR A 57 3.36 -8.05 9.36
CA THR A 57 4.68 -7.67 9.86
C THR A 57 5.30 -6.58 8.98
N CYS A 58 5.22 -6.71 7.66
CA CYS A 58 5.70 -5.69 6.73
C CYS A 58 4.94 -4.36 6.89
N VAL A 59 3.60 -4.39 6.99
CA VAL A 59 2.81 -3.16 7.20
C VAL A 59 3.16 -2.48 8.53
N LYS A 60 3.38 -3.25 9.60
CA LYS A 60 3.82 -2.70 10.90
C LYS A 60 5.22 -2.09 10.83
N LEU A 61 6.16 -2.77 10.18
CA LEU A 61 7.51 -2.25 9.98
C LEU A 61 7.48 -0.98 9.13
N LEU A 62 6.64 -0.93 8.10
CA LEU A 62 6.43 0.27 7.29
C LEU A 62 6.02 1.46 8.16
N SER A 63 4.96 1.29 8.96
CA SER A 63 4.51 2.34 9.89
C SER A 63 5.60 2.72 10.92
N ASN A 64 6.43 1.77 11.33
CA ASN A 64 7.55 2.06 12.21
C ASN A 64 8.60 2.93 11.52
N ILE A 65 9.05 2.56 10.31
CA ILE A 65 10.04 3.32 9.54
C ILE A 65 9.54 4.73 9.26
N THR A 66 8.29 4.88 8.78
CA THR A 66 7.74 6.20 8.44
C THR A 66 7.55 7.13 9.64
N SER A 67 7.42 6.59 10.86
CA SER A 67 7.36 7.38 12.09
C SER A 67 8.67 8.13 12.40
N TRP A 68 9.79 7.75 11.77
CA TRP A 68 11.07 8.45 11.90
C TRP A 68 11.23 9.63 10.92
N SER A 69 10.18 10.02 10.19
CA SER A 69 10.17 11.10 9.19
C SER A 69 10.64 12.47 9.68
N GLN A 70 10.54 12.74 10.98
CA GLN A 70 10.97 14.00 11.59
C GLN A 70 12.43 13.98 12.07
N ILE A 71 13.06 12.80 12.11
CA ILE A 71 14.40 12.60 12.67
C ILE A 71 15.39 12.22 11.56
N LEU A 72 14.97 11.35 10.65
CA LEU A 72 15.78 10.89 9.52
C LEU A 72 15.47 11.71 8.26
N SER A 73 16.42 11.76 7.33
CA SER A 73 16.20 12.44 6.05
C SER A 73 15.06 11.78 5.27
N LEU A 74 14.26 12.58 4.54
CA LEU A 74 13.18 12.03 3.72
C LEU A 74 13.71 10.98 2.73
N LYS A 75 14.86 11.23 2.10
CA LYS A 75 15.49 10.27 1.19
C LYS A 75 15.67 8.90 1.87
N THR A 76 16.28 8.87 3.04
CA THR A 76 16.47 7.62 3.81
C THR A 76 15.14 6.95 4.15
N ILE A 77 14.13 7.72 4.52
CA ILE A 77 12.79 7.19 4.80
C ILE A 77 12.19 6.56 3.55
N LEU A 78 12.24 7.22 2.40
CA LEU A 78 11.70 6.70 1.14
C LEU A 78 12.47 5.46 0.66
N ASP A 79 13.80 5.47 0.72
CA ASP A 79 14.65 4.33 0.34
C ASP A 79 14.31 3.09 1.18
N LEU A 80 14.13 3.24 2.50
CA LEU A 80 13.81 2.13 3.41
C LEU A 80 12.33 1.70 3.31
N SER A 81 11.41 2.66 3.35
CA SER A 81 9.97 2.37 3.48
C SER A 81 9.31 2.07 2.12
N ILE A 82 9.58 2.87 1.11
CA ILE A 82 8.90 2.77 -0.18
C ILE A 82 9.63 1.77 -1.08
N ASP A 83 10.92 2.00 -1.32
CA ASP A 83 11.70 1.15 -2.22
C ASP A 83 12.11 -0.17 -1.54
N GLY A 84 12.47 -0.12 -0.27
CA GLY A 84 12.89 -1.29 0.50
C GLY A 84 11.74 -2.22 0.91
N LEU A 85 10.52 -1.69 1.09
CA LEU A 85 9.44 -2.46 1.71
C LEU A 85 8.11 -2.45 0.92
N LEU A 86 7.56 -1.28 0.61
CA LEU A 86 6.28 -1.15 -0.10
C LEU A 86 6.34 -1.83 -1.48
N ASN A 87 7.28 -1.38 -2.31
CA ASN A 87 7.40 -1.79 -3.70
C ASN A 87 7.92 -3.23 -3.84
N ARG A 88 8.83 -3.65 -2.96
CA ARG A 88 9.46 -4.98 -3.00
C ARG A 88 8.59 -6.10 -2.43
N TYR A 89 7.79 -5.82 -1.40
CA TYR A 89 7.11 -6.88 -0.66
C TYR A 89 5.60 -6.65 -0.57
N ILE A 90 5.16 -5.49 -0.09
CA ILE A 90 3.76 -5.25 0.27
C ILE A 90 2.85 -5.23 -0.98
N LEU A 91 3.22 -4.50 -2.03
CA LEU A 91 2.41 -4.44 -3.26
C LEU A 91 2.36 -5.79 -3.98
N ILE A 92 3.48 -6.52 -3.99
CA ILE A 92 3.54 -7.87 -4.56
C ILE A 92 2.63 -8.81 -3.76
N ALA A 93 2.67 -8.73 -2.43
CA ALA A 93 1.78 -9.52 -1.58
C ALA A 93 0.31 -9.21 -1.87
N LEU A 94 -0.08 -7.92 -1.91
CA LEU A 94 -1.45 -7.49 -2.22
C LEU A 94 -1.95 -8.05 -3.56
N LYS A 95 -1.14 -7.99 -4.62
CA LYS A 95 -1.49 -8.53 -5.95
C LYS A 95 -1.68 -10.05 -5.99
N ASN A 96 -1.13 -10.77 -5.01
CA ASN A 96 -1.21 -12.22 -4.91
C ASN A 96 -2.27 -12.70 -3.90
N MET A 97 -2.90 -11.80 -3.16
CA MET A 97 -3.97 -12.18 -2.24
C MET A 97 -5.28 -12.40 -2.99
N ASP A 98 -5.99 -13.45 -2.63
CA ASP A 98 -7.39 -13.64 -3.03
C ASP A 98 -8.28 -13.03 -1.94
N LEU A 99 -8.66 -11.76 -2.15
CA LEU A 99 -9.45 -10.98 -1.20
C LEU A 99 -10.74 -10.52 -1.85
N THR A 100 -11.79 -10.38 -1.05
CA THR A 100 -12.96 -9.62 -1.49
C THR A 100 -12.58 -8.16 -1.74
N SER A 101 -13.31 -7.48 -2.64
CA SER A 101 -13.05 -6.07 -2.98
C SER A 101 -13.03 -5.15 -1.75
N ASN A 102 -13.88 -5.39 -0.76
CA ASN A 102 -13.90 -4.63 0.50
C ASN A 102 -12.66 -4.89 1.38
N GLU A 103 -12.20 -6.15 1.47
CA GLU A 103 -10.99 -6.48 2.21
C GLU A 103 -9.75 -5.86 1.57
N MET A 104 -9.68 -5.88 0.23
CA MET A 104 -8.61 -5.26 -0.53
C MET A 104 -8.55 -3.75 -0.27
N ILE A 105 -9.69 -3.05 -0.39
CA ILE A 105 -9.75 -1.60 -0.12
C ILE A 105 -9.44 -1.26 1.34
N THR A 106 -9.93 -2.06 2.28
CA THR A 106 -9.62 -1.86 3.71
C THR A 106 -8.11 -1.91 3.95
N ARG A 107 -7.40 -2.86 3.33
CA ARG A 107 -5.93 -2.95 3.42
C ARG A 107 -5.24 -1.77 2.76
N CYS A 108 -5.72 -1.31 1.60
CA CYS A 108 -5.19 -0.12 0.94
C CYS A 108 -5.36 1.14 1.79
N LEU A 109 -6.51 1.32 2.45
CA LEU A 109 -6.75 2.43 3.38
C LEU A 109 -5.79 2.38 4.57
N LEU A 110 -5.56 1.21 5.15
CA LEU A 110 -4.62 1.04 6.26
C LEU A 110 -3.18 1.32 5.83
N LEU A 111 -2.81 0.90 4.62
CA LEU A 111 -1.50 1.15 4.05
C LEU A 111 -1.29 2.65 3.80
N ALA A 112 -2.27 3.34 3.21
CA ALA A 112 -2.22 4.77 2.99
C ALA A 112 -1.99 5.56 4.29
N LYS A 113 -2.64 5.16 5.38
CA LYS A 113 -2.48 5.77 6.71
C LYS A 113 -1.07 5.63 7.31
N CYS A 114 -0.23 4.74 6.78
CA CYS A 114 1.14 4.59 7.25
C CYS A 114 2.04 5.75 6.81
N PHE A 115 1.62 6.56 5.83
CA PHE A 115 2.44 7.63 5.26
C PHE A 115 2.09 8.99 5.86
N PRO A 116 3.03 9.69 6.52
CA PRO A 116 2.80 11.04 7.04
C PRO A 116 2.98 12.09 5.92
N ILE A 117 2.15 12.00 4.87
CA ILE A 117 2.29 12.77 3.62
C ILE A 117 2.43 14.27 3.85
N LYS A 118 1.61 14.85 4.73
CA LYS A 118 1.71 16.28 5.08
C LYS A 118 3.12 16.65 5.57
N GLN A 119 3.69 15.85 6.47
CA GLN A 119 5.05 16.10 6.99
C GLN A 119 6.11 15.94 5.89
N TRP A 120 5.94 14.95 5.01
CA TRP A 120 6.85 14.75 3.88
C TRP A 120 6.79 15.91 2.88
N LEU A 121 5.63 16.56 2.71
CA LEU A 121 5.52 17.72 1.83
C LEU A 121 6.01 19.00 2.53
N ASP A 122 5.58 19.25 3.77
CA ASP A 122 5.91 20.47 4.54
C ASP A 122 7.42 20.62 4.79
N ASN A 123 8.10 19.55 5.17
CA ASN A 123 9.55 19.56 5.43
C ASN A 123 10.38 19.76 4.14
N ASN A 124 9.78 19.59 2.97
CA ASN A 124 10.47 19.64 1.68
C ASN A 124 10.10 20.84 0.81
N ASN A 125 9.46 21.87 1.38
CA ASN A 125 9.30 23.19 0.73
C ASN A 125 10.64 23.87 0.32
N THR A 126 11.80 23.25 0.61
CA THR A 126 13.13 23.67 0.12
C THR A 126 13.77 22.71 -0.90
N ILE A 127 13.24 21.51 -1.13
CA ILE A 127 13.84 20.47 -2.01
C ILE A 127 12.89 20.03 -3.14
N LEU A 128 11.58 20.06 -2.92
CA LEU A 128 10.58 19.77 -3.94
C LEU A 128 10.14 21.10 -4.56
N ASN A 129 10.78 21.48 -5.67
CA ASN A 129 10.45 22.67 -6.44
C ASN A 129 8.93 22.75 -6.74
N ASP A 130 8.45 23.97 -7.04
CA ASP A 130 7.05 24.33 -7.34
C ASP A 130 6.28 23.42 -8.34
N GLN A 131 6.94 22.45 -8.99
CA GLN A 131 6.37 21.47 -9.92
C GLN A 131 5.64 20.30 -9.26
N LEU A 132 5.85 20.02 -7.97
CA LEU A 132 5.19 18.92 -7.25
C LEU A 132 4.00 19.37 -6.39
N LYS A 133 3.60 20.64 -6.48
CA LYS A 133 2.44 21.14 -5.73
C LYS A 133 1.14 20.40 -6.07
N ASP A 134 1.01 19.88 -7.28
CA ASP A 134 -0.22 19.20 -7.74
C ASP A 134 0.02 17.76 -8.23
N ALA A 135 1.26 17.25 -8.16
CA ALA A 135 1.64 15.96 -8.75
C ALA A 135 2.00 14.92 -7.68
N THR A 136 1.74 13.65 -8.00
CA THR A 136 2.04 12.51 -7.13
C THR A 136 3.52 12.45 -6.77
N LEU A 137 3.83 12.15 -5.51
CA LEU A 137 5.20 11.89 -5.08
C LEU A 137 5.76 10.69 -5.88
N PRO A 138 6.85 10.84 -6.65
CA PRO A 138 7.30 9.79 -7.58
C PRO A 138 7.54 8.42 -6.91
N ALA A 139 7.99 8.42 -5.66
CA ALA A 139 8.18 7.18 -4.89
C ALA A 139 6.87 6.38 -4.72
N LEU A 140 5.72 7.05 -4.60
CA LEU A 140 4.41 6.44 -4.38
C LEU A 140 3.70 6.02 -5.66
N GLU A 141 4.26 6.31 -6.84
CA GLU A 141 3.59 6.08 -8.12
C GLU A 141 3.18 4.61 -8.31
N ASN A 142 4.00 3.66 -7.88
CA ASN A 142 3.66 2.23 -7.93
C ASN A 142 2.40 1.88 -7.13
N PHE A 143 2.18 2.55 -5.99
CA PHE A 143 0.97 2.36 -5.21
C PHE A 143 -0.22 3.04 -5.89
N CYS A 144 -0.03 4.23 -6.48
CA CYS A 144 -1.07 4.92 -7.23
C CYS A 144 -1.53 4.11 -8.45
N LEU A 145 -0.60 3.54 -9.21
CA LEU A 145 -0.90 2.65 -10.35
C LEU A 145 -1.64 1.39 -9.92
N PHE A 146 -1.27 0.80 -8.77
CA PHE A 146 -2.01 -0.33 -8.20
C PHE A 146 -3.45 0.05 -7.85
N LEU A 147 -3.66 1.22 -7.23
CA LEU A 147 -4.99 1.73 -6.90
C LEU A 147 -5.82 2.02 -8.17
N LYS A 148 -5.20 2.55 -9.21
CA LYS A 148 -5.84 2.78 -10.52
C LYS A 148 -6.29 1.46 -11.15
N GLN A 149 -5.44 0.44 -11.11
CA GLN A 149 -5.80 -0.90 -11.57
C GLN A 149 -7.02 -1.45 -10.82
N LEU A 150 -7.06 -1.32 -9.49
CA LEU A 150 -8.22 -1.74 -8.70
C LEU A 150 -9.50 -0.99 -9.08
N ALA A 151 -9.41 0.31 -9.33
CA ALA A 151 -10.56 1.10 -9.76
C ALA A 151 -11.12 0.61 -11.11
N GLN A 152 -10.23 0.30 -12.06
CA GLN A 152 -10.60 -0.26 -13.36
C GLN A 152 -11.26 -1.64 -13.21
N GLU A 153 -10.71 -2.51 -12.36
CA GLU A 153 -11.28 -3.83 -12.06
C GLU A 153 -12.70 -3.70 -11.47
N TYR A 154 -12.91 -2.81 -10.50
CA TYR A 154 -14.23 -2.58 -9.89
C TYR A 154 -15.23 -1.95 -10.84
N SER A 155 -14.79 -1.02 -11.69
CA SER A 155 -15.64 -0.45 -12.73
C SER A 155 -16.07 -1.50 -13.76
N THR A 156 -15.16 -2.38 -14.16
CA THR A 156 -15.49 -3.48 -15.07
C THR A 156 -16.52 -4.43 -14.44
N GLN A 157 -16.32 -4.80 -13.16
CA GLN A 157 -17.23 -5.68 -12.43
C GLN A 157 -18.60 -5.04 -12.18
N PHE A 158 -18.66 -3.70 -12.06
CA PHE A 158 -19.90 -2.94 -11.87
C PHE A 158 -20.94 -3.20 -12.98
N PHE A 159 -20.52 -3.34 -14.24
CA PHE A 159 -21.46 -3.56 -15.36
C PHE A 159 -22.16 -4.92 -15.30
N SER A 160 -21.49 -5.94 -14.77
CA SER A 160 -22.01 -7.31 -14.62
C SER A 160 -22.70 -7.59 -13.29
N ALA A 161 -22.66 -6.63 -12.35
CA ALA A 161 -23.04 -6.85 -10.96
C ALA A 161 -24.54 -6.67 -10.70
N ASN A 162 -25.03 -7.29 -9.63
CA ASN A 162 -26.36 -6.99 -9.07
C ASN A 162 -26.36 -5.61 -8.38
N GLU A 163 -27.55 -5.07 -8.05
CA GLU A 163 -27.68 -3.73 -7.45
C GLU A 163 -26.91 -3.54 -6.13
N LYS A 164 -26.81 -4.59 -5.30
CA LYS A 164 -26.07 -4.54 -4.03
C LYS A 164 -24.57 -4.41 -4.28
N ASP A 165 -24.04 -5.22 -5.19
CA ASP A 165 -22.63 -5.25 -5.54
C ASP A 165 -22.22 -4.00 -6.33
N LYS A 166 -23.11 -3.44 -7.17
CA LYS A 166 -22.91 -2.13 -7.80
C LYS A 166 -22.69 -1.03 -6.78
N LYS A 167 -23.53 -0.96 -5.73
CA LYS A 167 -23.38 0.02 -4.65
C LYS A 167 -22.05 -0.14 -3.94
N MET A 168 -21.62 -1.38 -3.69
CA MET A 168 -20.33 -1.70 -3.09
C MET A 168 -19.16 -1.24 -3.97
N TYR A 169 -19.14 -1.59 -5.27
CA TYR A 169 -18.06 -1.17 -6.18
C TYR A 169 -17.98 0.34 -6.30
N LYS A 170 -19.11 1.04 -6.39
CA LYS A 170 -19.14 2.51 -6.40
C LYS A 170 -18.53 3.11 -5.13
N GLU A 171 -18.83 2.51 -3.97
CA GLU A 171 -18.25 2.94 -2.70
C GLU A 171 -16.75 2.67 -2.62
N ASN A 172 -16.30 1.51 -3.11
CA ASN A 172 -14.88 1.17 -3.17
C ASN A 172 -14.10 2.14 -4.07
N ILE A 173 -14.65 2.54 -5.23
CA ILE A 173 -14.01 3.55 -6.08
C ILE A 173 -13.95 4.91 -5.38
N ARG A 174 -14.97 5.30 -4.60
CA ARG A 174 -14.90 6.52 -3.77
C ARG A 174 -13.79 6.44 -2.73
N GLN A 175 -13.61 5.29 -2.09
CA GLN A 175 -12.53 5.10 -1.10
C GLN A 175 -11.16 5.15 -1.77
N ILE A 176 -11.00 4.63 -2.99
CA ILE A 176 -9.79 4.82 -3.80
C ILE A 176 -9.51 6.32 -4.02
N ARG A 177 -10.53 7.11 -4.39
CA ARG A 177 -10.40 8.57 -4.51
C ARG A 177 -9.92 9.21 -3.20
N THR A 178 -10.49 8.81 -2.08
CA THR A 178 -10.08 9.29 -0.75
C THR A 178 -8.62 8.93 -0.45
N ILE A 179 -8.15 7.76 -0.88
CA ILE A 179 -6.74 7.39 -0.76
C ILE A 179 -5.87 8.31 -1.61
N PHE A 180 -6.20 8.56 -2.88
CA PHE A 180 -5.42 9.47 -3.72
C PHE A 180 -5.29 10.86 -3.11
N VAL A 181 -6.40 11.42 -2.61
CA VAL A 181 -6.38 12.72 -1.91
C VAL A 181 -5.50 12.66 -0.66
N HIS A 182 -5.54 11.57 0.11
CA HIS A 182 -4.67 11.41 1.28
C HIS A 182 -3.18 11.35 0.90
N LEU A 183 -2.85 10.71 -0.22
CA LEU A 183 -1.51 10.61 -0.77
C LEU A 183 -1.03 11.89 -1.49
N HIS A 184 -1.88 12.90 -1.59
CA HIS A 184 -1.64 14.12 -2.38
C HIS A 184 -1.46 13.84 -3.89
N ALA A 185 -2.01 12.72 -4.37
CA ALA A 185 -2.03 12.30 -5.77
C ALA A 185 -3.25 12.90 -6.49
N LEU A 186 -3.26 14.22 -6.62
CA LEU A 186 -4.44 14.97 -7.11
C LEU A 186 -4.73 14.72 -8.59
N ASP A 187 -3.68 14.52 -9.38
CA ASP A 187 -3.73 14.05 -10.77
C ASP A 187 -4.54 12.76 -10.92
N HIS A 188 -4.20 11.71 -10.17
CA HIS A 188 -4.94 10.44 -10.19
C HIS A 188 -6.36 10.59 -9.63
N ALA A 189 -6.57 11.45 -8.62
CA ALA A 189 -7.91 11.71 -8.07
C ALA A 189 -8.84 12.40 -9.08
N LEU A 190 -8.31 13.35 -9.87
CA LEU A 190 -9.04 14.05 -10.93
C LEU A 190 -9.35 13.11 -12.08
N GLU A 191 -8.37 12.33 -12.54
CA GLU A 191 -8.55 11.32 -13.58
C GLU A 191 -9.66 10.33 -13.21
N LEU A 192 -9.62 9.79 -11.99
CA LEU A 192 -10.64 8.89 -11.47
C LEU A 192 -12.04 9.53 -11.43
N THR A 193 -12.13 10.82 -11.08
CA THR A 193 -13.42 11.52 -11.03
C THR A 193 -14.01 11.72 -12.43
N ASN A 194 -13.15 12.01 -13.41
CA ASN A 194 -13.54 12.18 -14.80
C ASN A 194 -13.95 10.85 -15.46
N GLU A 195 -13.21 9.76 -15.18
CA GLU A 195 -13.46 8.44 -15.78
C GLU A 195 -14.76 7.78 -15.28
N TYR A 196 -15.11 7.94 -14.00
CA TYR A 196 -16.18 7.15 -13.37
C TYR A 196 -17.41 7.98 -12.94
N GLU A 197 -17.53 9.22 -13.43
CA GLU A 197 -18.65 10.16 -13.16
C GLU A 197 -19.08 10.22 -11.68
N ILE A 198 -18.11 10.18 -10.75
CA ILE A 198 -18.38 10.22 -9.32
C ILE A 198 -18.59 11.66 -8.88
N LYS A 199 -19.74 12.24 -9.25
CA LYS A 199 -20.29 13.44 -8.61
C LYS A 199 -20.83 13.11 -7.22
#